data_AF-A0A7Y3E9C5-F1
#
_entry.id   AF-A0A7Y3E9C5-F1
#
_cell.length_a   1.000
_cell.length_b   1.000
_cell.length_c   1.000
_cell.angle_alpha   90.00
_cell.angle_beta   90.00
_cell.angle_gamma   90.00
#
_symmetry.space_group_name_H-M   'P 1'
#
loop_
_entity.id
_entity.type
_entity.pdbx_description
1 polymer ?
#
loop_
_entity_poly.entity_id
_entity_poly.type
_entity_poly.pdbx_seq_one_letter_code
_entity_poly.pdbx_strand_id
1 'polypeptide(L)'
;MSEKEVKNMEEIFEARIARDEKIEPKDWMPEKYRKTHIRQISQHAHSEVVGMLPEGNWITRAPSLRRKAALLAKVQDEAGHGLYLYSATETLGISREELYDQLHSGKAKYSSIFNYPSITWADIGAIGWLVDGAAIINQVALCGTSFGPYARAMVRICKEESFHQRQGYEIMLTLCNGTPEQKEMAQDALNRWWWPSLMMFGPRDEDSPHTAQSMKWKLKRKTNDELRQQFVDQTVPQADILGITIPDPDMTYNPETGHYEFGEIDWDEFWQVVKGHGPCNKERMEARVGAWERGSWVREAAMSYAEKQEKKKIAKAS
;
A
#
# COMPACT_ATOMS: atom_id res chain seq x y z
N MET A 1 -22.37 9.12 28.21
CA MET A 1 -21.27 9.84 28.90
C MET A 1 -21.65 11.30 28.96
N SER A 2 -21.44 11.95 30.09
CA SER A 2 -21.59 13.40 30.23
C SER A 2 -20.49 14.15 29.46
N GLU A 3 -20.71 15.41 29.08
CA GLU A 3 -19.71 16.25 28.40
C GLU A 3 -18.39 16.36 29.19
N LYS A 4 -18.49 16.42 30.52
CA LYS A 4 -17.32 16.46 31.41
C LYS A 4 -16.51 15.17 31.36
N GLU A 5 -17.17 14.01 31.30
CA GLU A 5 -16.49 12.72 31.14
C GLU A 5 -15.81 12.60 29.77
N VAL A 6 -16.46 13.08 28.71
CA VAL A 6 -15.86 13.10 27.36
C VAL A 6 -14.61 13.97 27.31
N LYS A 7 -14.69 15.20 27.85
CA LYS A 7 -13.54 16.11 27.91
C LYS A 7 -12.36 15.51 28.69
N ASN A 8 -12.65 14.83 29.80
CA ASN A 8 -11.62 14.15 30.58
C ASN A 8 -10.94 13.02 29.78
N MET A 9 -11.72 12.23 29.02
CA MET A 9 -11.15 11.19 28.17
C MET A 9 -10.32 11.75 27.01
N GLU A 10 -10.72 12.87 26.41
CA GLU A 10 -9.93 13.58 25.38
C GLU A 10 -8.58 14.03 25.93
N GLU A 11 -8.54 14.65 27.11
CA GLU A 11 -7.31 15.07 27.77
C GLU A 11 -6.38 13.88 28.08
N ILE A 12 -6.94 12.76 28.56
CA ILE A 12 -6.17 11.52 28.79
C ILE A 12 -5.60 10.99 27.47
N PHE A 13 -6.40 10.94 26.42
CA PHE A 13 -5.96 10.47 25.10
C PHE A 13 -4.82 11.34 24.55
N GLU A 14 -4.97 12.66 24.55
CA GLU A 14 -3.93 13.58 24.06
C GLU A 14 -2.65 13.46 24.89
N ALA A 15 -2.75 13.25 26.21
CA ALA A 15 -1.60 13.03 27.07
C ALA A 15 -0.88 11.69 26.76
N ARG A 16 -1.62 10.62 26.44
CA ARG A 16 -1.05 9.34 25.99
C ARG A 16 -0.32 9.49 24.65
N ILE A 17 -0.93 10.17 23.69
CA ILE A 17 -0.30 10.50 22.40
C ILE A 17 0.98 11.30 22.63
N ALA A 18 0.97 12.32 23.48
CA ALA A 18 2.15 13.13 23.79
C ALA A 18 3.32 12.28 24.33
N ARG A 19 3.03 11.31 25.22
CA ARG A 19 4.01 10.35 25.77
C ARG A 19 4.40 9.20 24.83
N ASP A 20 3.91 9.21 23.59
CA ASP A 20 4.18 8.18 22.58
C ASP A 20 3.64 6.78 22.95
N GLU A 21 2.66 6.74 23.84
CA GLU A 21 2.00 5.49 24.19
C GLU A 21 1.13 5.00 23.04
N LYS A 22 1.14 3.68 22.79
CA LYS A 22 0.28 3.07 21.80
C LYS A 22 -1.16 3.04 22.30
N ILE A 23 -2.09 3.34 21.39
CA ILE A 23 -3.53 3.18 21.59
C ILE A 23 -3.91 1.76 21.15
N GLU A 24 -4.59 1.03 22.02
CA GLU A 24 -5.03 -0.35 21.82
C GLU A 24 -6.56 -0.44 21.61
N PRO A 25 -7.10 -1.55 21.08
CA PRO A 25 -8.52 -1.66 20.70
C PRO A 25 -9.54 -1.37 21.81
N LYS A 26 -9.18 -1.68 23.06
CA LYS A 26 -10.04 -1.48 24.23
C LYS A 26 -9.92 -0.08 24.85
N ASP A 27 -8.93 0.70 24.40
CA ASP A 27 -8.76 2.07 24.87
C ASP A 27 -9.85 2.97 24.33
N TRP A 28 -10.23 3.96 25.14
CA TRP A 28 -11.01 5.07 24.62
C TRP A 28 -10.16 5.84 23.59
N MET A 29 -10.77 6.23 22.48
CA MET A 29 -10.16 7.05 21.44
C MET A 29 -11.21 7.97 20.81
N PRO A 30 -10.85 9.17 20.34
CA PRO A 30 -11.78 10.05 19.62
C PRO A 30 -12.39 9.35 18.40
N GLU A 31 -13.67 9.58 18.13
CA GLU A 31 -14.35 8.93 17.00
C GLU A 31 -13.72 9.32 15.65
N LYS A 32 -13.26 10.56 15.53
CA LYS A 32 -12.51 11.02 14.35
C LYS A 32 -11.15 10.32 14.22
N TYR A 33 -10.48 9.96 15.33
CA TYR A 33 -9.25 9.14 15.30
C TYR A 33 -9.56 7.72 14.80
N ARG A 34 -10.63 7.10 15.31
CA ARG A 34 -11.10 5.77 14.88
C ARG A 34 -11.43 5.75 13.39
N LYS A 35 -12.28 6.66 12.91
CA LYS A 35 -12.67 6.77 11.50
C LYS A 35 -11.49 7.04 10.57
N THR A 36 -10.53 7.87 11.00
CA THR A 36 -9.32 8.15 10.20
C THR A 36 -8.45 6.90 10.04
N HIS A 37 -8.29 6.11 11.11
CA HIS A 37 -7.59 4.83 11.04
C HIS A 37 -8.34 3.79 10.21
N ILE A 38 -9.66 3.67 10.38
CA ILE A 38 -10.48 2.77 9.54
C ILE A 38 -10.24 3.10 8.07
N ARG A 39 -10.35 4.39 7.69
CA ARG A 39 -10.09 4.84 6.32
C ARG A 39 -8.67 4.51 5.85
N GLN A 40 -7.65 4.80 6.67
CA GLN A 40 -6.26 4.63 6.25
C GLN A 40 -5.87 3.15 6.13
N ILE A 41 -6.16 2.35 7.16
CA ILE A 41 -5.76 0.94 7.22
C ILE A 41 -6.60 0.13 6.21
N SER A 42 -7.87 0.46 6.00
CA SER A 42 -8.68 -0.21 4.97
C SER A 42 -8.15 0.07 3.57
N GLN A 43 -7.83 1.32 3.25
CA GLN A 43 -7.24 1.68 1.96
C GLN A 43 -5.88 1.01 1.76
N HIS A 44 -5.11 0.82 2.83
CA HIS A 44 -3.89 0.01 2.81
C HIS A 44 -4.20 -1.46 2.48
N ALA A 45 -5.14 -2.09 3.19
CA ALA A 45 -5.55 -3.47 2.93
C ALA A 45 -6.10 -3.67 1.50
N HIS A 46 -6.85 -2.69 0.99
CA HIS A 46 -7.34 -2.69 -0.39
C HIS A 46 -6.19 -2.58 -1.39
N SER A 47 -5.16 -1.80 -1.06
CA SER A 47 -3.95 -1.65 -1.86
C SER A 47 -3.26 -2.99 -2.06
N GLU A 48 -3.07 -3.78 -1.00
CA GLU A 48 -2.52 -5.14 -1.12
C GLU A 48 -3.35 -6.01 -2.07
N VAL A 49 -4.67 -6.04 -1.88
CA VAL A 49 -5.56 -6.90 -2.66
C VAL A 49 -5.64 -6.52 -4.14
N VAL A 50 -5.55 -5.23 -4.45
CA VAL A 50 -5.59 -4.72 -5.82
C VAL A 50 -4.20 -4.79 -6.47
N GLY A 51 -3.12 -4.66 -5.69
CA GLY A 51 -1.73 -4.76 -6.14
C GLY A 51 -1.36 -6.13 -6.72
N MET A 52 -2.01 -7.18 -6.24
CA MET A 52 -1.89 -8.52 -6.82
C MET A 52 -2.27 -8.60 -8.32
N LEU A 53 -3.06 -7.65 -8.84
CA LEU A 53 -3.57 -7.69 -10.22
C LEU A 53 -2.50 -7.34 -11.28
N PRO A 54 -1.81 -6.18 -11.24
CA PRO A 54 -0.75 -5.87 -12.20
C PRO A 54 0.38 -6.90 -12.16
N GLU A 55 0.74 -7.42 -10.99
CA GLU A 55 1.78 -8.45 -10.89
C GLU A 55 1.29 -9.84 -11.32
N GLY A 56 0.07 -10.20 -10.91
CA GLY A 56 -0.60 -11.44 -11.29
C GLY A 56 -0.72 -11.61 -12.80
N ASN A 57 -0.84 -10.50 -13.53
CA ASN A 57 -0.84 -10.45 -14.98
C ASN A 57 0.40 -11.16 -15.60
N TRP A 58 1.56 -11.10 -14.93
CA TRP A 58 2.82 -11.66 -15.44
C TRP A 58 3.20 -13.02 -14.88
N ILE A 59 2.45 -13.58 -13.91
CA ILE A 59 2.74 -14.89 -13.31
C ILE A 59 2.89 -16.00 -14.37
N THR A 60 2.00 -16.04 -15.36
CA THR A 60 2.04 -17.09 -16.39
C THR A 60 3.14 -16.85 -17.43
N ARG A 61 3.63 -15.62 -17.56
CA ARG A 61 4.54 -15.14 -18.63
C ARG A 61 5.96 -14.81 -18.16
N ALA A 62 6.25 -14.98 -16.87
CA ALA A 62 7.58 -14.75 -16.33
C ALA A 62 8.66 -15.55 -17.11
N PRO A 63 9.80 -14.91 -17.44
CA PRO A 63 10.75 -15.43 -18.44
C PRO A 63 11.61 -16.60 -17.95
N SER A 64 11.54 -16.93 -16.66
CA SER A 64 12.21 -18.11 -16.09
C SER A 64 11.44 -18.65 -14.91
N LEU A 65 11.65 -19.93 -14.59
CA LEU A 65 11.04 -20.57 -13.41
C LEU A 65 11.48 -19.92 -12.11
N ARG A 66 12.74 -19.47 -12.00
CA ARG A 66 13.24 -18.73 -10.83
C ARG A 66 12.44 -17.46 -10.61
N ARG A 67 12.27 -16.64 -11.64
CA ARG A 67 11.52 -15.38 -11.54
C ARG A 67 10.03 -15.63 -11.33
N LYS A 68 9.46 -16.68 -11.95
CA LYS A 68 8.08 -17.11 -11.73
C LYS A 68 7.82 -17.51 -10.28
N ALA A 69 8.70 -18.32 -9.68
CA ALA A 69 8.59 -18.75 -8.29
C ALA A 69 8.69 -17.57 -7.31
N ALA A 70 9.62 -16.64 -7.55
CA ALA A 70 9.75 -15.43 -6.75
C ALA A 70 8.49 -14.54 -6.84
N LEU A 71 7.94 -14.34 -8.04
CA LEU A 71 6.73 -13.55 -8.24
C LEU A 71 5.50 -14.20 -7.57
N LEU A 72 5.37 -15.53 -7.65
CA LEU A 72 4.32 -16.26 -6.94
C LEU A 72 4.43 -16.07 -5.42
N ALA A 73 5.64 -16.13 -4.86
CA ALA A 73 5.86 -15.91 -3.43
C ALA A 73 5.50 -14.48 -3.02
N LYS A 74 5.89 -13.46 -3.80
CA LYS A 74 5.53 -12.06 -3.56
C LYS A 74 4.02 -11.86 -3.54
N VAL A 75 3.32 -12.27 -4.60
CA VAL A 75 1.86 -12.09 -4.72
C VAL A 75 1.10 -12.89 -3.63
N GLN A 76 1.66 -14.02 -3.18
CA GLN A 76 1.14 -14.75 -2.03
C GLN A 76 1.27 -13.95 -0.74
N ASP A 77 2.41 -13.32 -0.50
CA ASP A 77 2.65 -12.50 0.69
C ASP A 77 1.76 -11.24 0.70
N GLU A 78 1.55 -10.57 -0.43
CA GLU A 78 0.59 -9.46 -0.55
C GLU A 78 -0.82 -9.86 -0.09
N ALA A 79 -1.27 -11.07 -0.46
CA ALA A 79 -2.54 -11.59 0.04
C ALA A 79 -2.53 -11.74 1.57
N GLY A 80 -1.42 -12.21 2.15
CA GLY A 80 -1.21 -12.30 3.60
C GLY A 80 -1.19 -10.94 4.29
N HIS A 81 -0.53 -9.94 3.69
CA HIS A 81 -0.46 -8.57 4.21
C HIS A 81 -1.83 -7.92 4.23
N GLY A 82 -2.62 -8.11 3.17
CA GLY A 82 -4.02 -7.71 3.13
C GLY A 82 -4.83 -8.30 4.30
N LEU A 83 -4.64 -9.58 4.63
CA LEU A 83 -5.28 -10.22 5.78
C LEU A 83 -4.85 -9.62 7.12
N TYR A 84 -3.58 -9.30 7.30
CA TYR A 84 -3.08 -8.62 8.51
C TYR A 84 -3.70 -7.23 8.68
N LEU A 85 -3.81 -6.47 7.60
CA LEU A 85 -4.38 -5.12 7.60
C LEU A 85 -5.88 -5.13 7.82
N TYR A 86 -6.63 -6.05 7.19
CA TYR A 86 -8.05 -6.23 7.51
C TYR A 86 -8.21 -6.58 8.99
N SER A 87 -7.43 -7.53 9.52
CA SER A 87 -7.48 -7.93 10.94
C SER A 87 -7.21 -6.74 11.87
N ALA A 88 -6.21 -5.90 11.56
CA ALA A 88 -5.90 -4.70 12.33
C ALA A 88 -7.06 -3.69 12.27
N THR A 89 -7.70 -3.54 11.11
CA THR A 89 -8.85 -2.64 10.92
C THR A 89 -10.08 -3.11 11.68
N GLU A 90 -10.34 -4.43 11.71
CA GLU A 90 -11.50 -5.00 12.41
C GLU A 90 -11.47 -4.73 13.92
N THR A 91 -10.27 -4.56 14.50
CA THR A 91 -10.14 -4.15 15.91
C THR A 91 -10.73 -2.77 16.22
N LEU A 92 -11.04 -1.95 15.21
CA LEU A 92 -11.69 -0.65 15.34
C LEU A 92 -13.22 -0.74 15.30
N GLY A 93 -13.80 -1.94 15.12
CA GLY A 93 -15.24 -2.19 15.20
C GLY A 93 -15.99 -2.21 13.87
N ILE A 94 -15.28 -2.29 12.74
CA ILE A 94 -15.85 -2.47 11.40
C ILE A 94 -15.60 -3.91 10.92
N SER A 95 -16.51 -4.50 10.16
CA SER A 95 -16.30 -5.84 9.60
C SER A 95 -15.50 -5.80 8.30
N ARG A 96 -14.72 -6.85 8.02
CA ARG A 96 -14.05 -7.00 6.72
C ARG A 96 -15.03 -7.02 5.55
N GLU A 97 -16.22 -7.57 5.72
CA GLU A 97 -17.26 -7.57 4.68
C GLU A 97 -17.66 -6.14 4.30
N GLU A 98 -17.90 -5.27 5.28
CA GLU A 98 -18.19 -3.86 5.04
C GLU A 98 -17.02 -3.16 4.34
N LEU A 99 -15.77 -3.48 4.70
CA LEU A 99 -14.60 -2.94 4.03
C LEU A 99 -14.54 -3.36 2.55
N TYR A 100 -14.85 -4.63 2.23
CA TYR A 100 -14.93 -5.09 0.85
C TYR A 100 -16.04 -4.40 0.07
N ASP A 101 -17.20 -4.18 0.68
CA ASP A 101 -18.29 -3.44 0.05
C ASP A 101 -17.89 -1.98 -0.23
N GLN A 102 -17.18 -1.34 0.71
CA GLN A 102 -16.64 0.00 0.51
C GLN A 102 -15.64 0.05 -0.66
N LEU A 103 -14.79 -0.96 -0.83
CA LEU A 103 -13.90 -1.08 -1.97
C LEU A 103 -14.68 -1.29 -3.28
N HIS A 104 -15.58 -2.28 -3.32
CA HIS A 104 -16.32 -2.65 -4.52
C HIS A 104 -17.27 -1.55 -5.02
N SER A 105 -17.85 -0.77 -4.11
CA SER A 105 -18.68 0.39 -4.44
C SER A 105 -17.87 1.64 -4.83
N GLY A 106 -16.55 1.62 -4.69
CA GLY A 106 -15.68 2.79 -4.90
C GLY A 106 -15.76 3.85 -3.78
N LYS A 107 -16.44 3.56 -2.67
CA LYS A 107 -16.52 4.45 -1.50
C LYS A 107 -15.17 4.55 -0.77
N ALA A 108 -14.41 3.46 -0.72
CA ALA A 108 -13.03 3.43 -0.25
C ALA A 108 -12.07 3.28 -1.43
N LYS A 109 -10.88 3.87 -1.29
CA LYS A 109 -9.83 3.88 -2.31
C LYS A 109 -8.83 2.75 -2.09
N TYR A 110 -7.92 2.61 -3.03
CA TYR A 110 -6.65 1.88 -2.91
C TYR A 110 -5.55 2.77 -3.49
N SER A 111 -4.29 2.38 -3.34
CA SER A 111 -3.14 3.15 -3.81
C SER A 111 -3.24 3.46 -5.31
N SER A 112 -2.95 4.70 -5.67
CA SER A 112 -3.05 5.19 -7.06
C SER A 112 -2.21 4.35 -8.03
N ILE A 113 -1.07 3.85 -7.57
CA ILE A 113 -0.06 3.12 -8.35
C ILE A 113 -0.59 1.86 -9.04
N PHE A 114 -1.60 1.19 -8.47
CA PHE A 114 -2.12 -0.04 -9.05
C PHE A 114 -3.06 0.17 -10.24
N ASN A 115 -3.30 1.43 -10.60
CA ASN A 115 -4.04 1.83 -11.79
C ASN A 115 -3.17 1.93 -13.04
N TYR A 116 -1.87 1.68 -12.95
CA TYR A 116 -0.98 1.67 -14.10
C TYR A 116 -0.82 0.25 -14.67
N PRO A 117 -0.68 0.09 -16.00
CA PRO A 117 -0.58 -1.22 -16.63
C PRO A 117 0.86 -1.77 -16.60
N SER A 118 1.00 -3.07 -16.34
CA SER A 118 2.27 -3.80 -16.48
C SER A 118 2.43 -4.32 -17.93
N ILE A 119 3.11 -3.56 -18.79
CA ILE A 119 3.10 -3.82 -20.25
C ILE A 119 4.18 -4.85 -20.66
N THR A 120 5.34 -4.81 -20.02
CA THR A 120 6.51 -5.66 -20.28
C THR A 120 6.94 -6.41 -19.02
N TRP A 121 7.90 -7.33 -19.13
CA TRP A 121 8.47 -7.99 -17.95
C TRP A 121 9.24 -7.02 -17.05
N ALA A 122 9.85 -5.98 -17.62
CA ALA A 122 10.59 -4.98 -16.85
C ALA A 122 9.68 -4.21 -15.88
N ASP A 123 8.38 -4.09 -16.18
CA ASP A 123 7.40 -3.52 -15.27
C ASP A 123 7.34 -4.24 -13.92
N ILE A 124 7.51 -5.57 -13.90
CA ILE A 124 7.55 -6.33 -12.65
C ILE A 124 8.81 -6.00 -11.84
N GLY A 125 9.93 -5.75 -12.53
CA GLY A 125 11.14 -5.23 -11.90
C GLY A 125 10.95 -3.82 -11.34
N ALA A 126 10.30 -2.93 -12.11
CA ALA A 126 10.04 -1.55 -11.69
C ALA A 126 9.03 -1.48 -10.53
N ILE A 127 7.97 -2.29 -10.55
CA ILE A 127 7.03 -2.42 -9.42
C ILE A 127 7.80 -2.90 -8.18
N GLY A 128 8.47 -4.06 -8.28
CA GLY A 128 9.22 -4.58 -7.14
C GLY A 128 10.34 -3.64 -6.66
N TRP A 129 10.94 -2.82 -7.51
CA TRP A 129 11.99 -1.90 -7.09
C TRP A 129 11.45 -0.56 -6.56
N LEU A 130 10.71 0.17 -7.40
CA LEU A 130 10.26 1.54 -7.14
C LEU A 130 8.99 1.57 -6.31
N VAL A 131 7.99 0.76 -6.68
CA VAL A 131 6.67 0.76 -6.03
C VAL A 131 6.78 0.17 -4.62
N ASP A 132 7.39 -1.01 -4.47
CA ASP A 132 7.66 -1.58 -3.14
C ASP A 132 8.68 -0.71 -2.37
N GLY A 133 9.65 -0.10 -3.04
CA GLY A 133 10.60 0.83 -2.40
C GLY A 133 9.89 2.04 -1.77
N ALA A 134 8.96 2.65 -2.51
CA ALA A 134 8.13 3.74 -2.02
C ALA A 134 7.19 3.27 -0.88
N ALA A 135 6.60 2.08 -1.03
CA ALA A 135 5.80 1.45 0.01
C ALA A 135 6.62 1.27 1.30
N ILE A 136 7.80 0.66 1.24
CA ILE A 136 8.67 0.42 2.40
C ILE A 136 9.01 1.72 3.13
N ILE A 137 9.35 2.81 2.41
CA ILE A 137 9.67 4.09 3.07
C ILE A 137 8.46 4.61 3.86
N ASN A 138 7.27 4.56 3.27
CA ASN A 138 6.04 4.94 3.97
C ASN A 138 5.71 3.99 5.13
N GLN A 139 5.83 2.68 4.93
CA GLN A 139 5.47 1.67 5.92
C GLN A 139 6.41 1.61 7.11
N VAL A 140 7.72 1.79 6.89
CA VAL A 140 8.71 1.89 7.97
C VAL A 140 8.42 3.09 8.86
N ALA A 141 8.01 4.23 8.29
CA ALA A 141 7.55 5.37 9.09
C ALA A 141 6.27 5.03 9.90
N LEU A 142 5.40 4.18 9.36
CA LEU A 142 4.18 3.71 10.02
C LEU A 142 4.40 2.62 11.07
N CYS A 143 5.57 1.95 11.14
CA CYS A 143 5.95 1.15 12.32
C CYS A 143 5.89 1.98 13.61
N GLY A 144 6.09 3.29 13.49
CA GLY A 144 5.96 4.25 14.57
C GLY A 144 4.53 4.69 14.87
N THR A 145 3.51 4.40 14.05
CA THR A 145 2.15 4.97 14.19
C THR A 145 1.52 4.75 15.58
N SER A 146 0.65 5.67 16.02
CA SER A 146 0.09 5.67 17.37
C SER A 146 -0.85 4.50 17.68
N PHE A 147 -1.47 3.89 16.67
CA PHE A 147 -2.38 2.76 16.88
C PHE A 147 -1.62 1.42 16.89
N GLY A 148 -1.65 0.73 18.03
CA GLY A 148 -0.87 -0.47 18.32
C GLY A 148 -1.06 -1.61 17.30
N PRO A 149 -2.30 -2.03 16.99
CA PRO A 149 -2.55 -3.07 15.99
C PRO A 149 -1.93 -2.76 14.62
N TYR A 150 -2.03 -1.50 14.18
CA TYR A 150 -1.48 -1.08 12.90
C TYR A 150 0.04 -1.05 12.92
N ALA A 151 0.66 -0.47 13.96
CA ALA A 151 2.11 -0.48 14.14
C ALA A 151 2.69 -1.91 14.10
N ARG A 152 2.05 -2.87 14.79
CA ARG A 152 2.48 -4.27 14.80
C ARG A 152 2.29 -4.99 13.47
N ALA A 153 1.26 -4.63 12.70
CA ALA A 153 1.09 -5.14 11.33
C ALA A 153 2.22 -4.64 10.43
N MET A 154 2.53 -3.34 10.46
CA MET A 154 3.62 -2.73 9.68
C MET A 154 4.98 -3.37 9.98
N VAL A 155 5.28 -3.68 11.25
CA VAL A 155 6.54 -4.37 11.60
C VAL A 155 6.66 -5.75 10.94
N ARG A 156 5.56 -6.49 10.76
CA ARG A 156 5.60 -7.79 10.06
C ARG A 156 5.71 -7.60 8.55
N ILE A 157 4.85 -6.76 8.00
CA ILE A 157 4.79 -6.47 6.56
C ILE A 157 6.16 -5.96 6.06
N CYS A 158 6.76 -4.98 6.75
CA CYS A 158 8.07 -4.45 6.37
C CYS A 158 9.20 -5.49 6.37
N LYS A 159 9.14 -6.51 7.25
CA LYS A 159 10.14 -7.57 7.27
C LYS A 159 10.05 -8.45 6.03
N GLU A 160 8.84 -8.70 5.56
CA GLU A 160 8.56 -9.55 4.39
C GLU A 160 8.79 -8.77 3.09
N GLU A 161 8.26 -7.55 2.97
CA GLU A 161 8.38 -6.74 1.75
C GLU A 161 9.82 -6.34 1.39
N SER A 162 10.69 -6.09 2.37
CA SER A 162 12.09 -5.74 2.07
C SER A 162 12.83 -6.81 1.26
N PHE A 163 12.44 -8.08 1.41
CA PHE A 163 12.96 -9.17 0.60
C PHE A 163 12.47 -9.08 -0.85
N HIS A 164 11.17 -8.87 -1.04
CA HIS A 164 10.55 -8.75 -2.37
C HIS A 164 11.07 -7.53 -3.12
N GLN A 165 11.28 -6.41 -2.41
CA GLN A 165 11.82 -5.20 -3.01
C GLN A 165 13.22 -5.44 -3.60
N ARG A 166 14.07 -6.17 -2.87
CA ARG A 166 15.39 -6.57 -3.35
C ARG A 166 15.28 -7.45 -4.59
N GLN A 167 14.32 -8.39 -4.62
CA GLN A 167 14.11 -9.23 -5.78
C GLN A 167 13.66 -8.46 -7.02
N GLY A 168 12.86 -7.39 -6.85
CA GLY A 168 12.50 -6.44 -7.89
C GLY A 168 13.72 -5.71 -8.47
N TYR A 169 14.56 -5.17 -7.58
CA TYR A 169 15.82 -4.52 -7.99
C TYR A 169 16.75 -5.50 -8.73
N GLU A 170 16.84 -6.76 -8.30
CA GLU A 170 17.62 -7.78 -9.01
C GLU A 170 17.10 -8.05 -10.43
N ILE A 171 15.79 -7.92 -10.69
CA ILE A 171 15.23 -8.03 -12.05
C ILE A 171 15.77 -6.88 -12.90
N MET A 172 15.69 -5.65 -12.40
CA MET A 172 16.20 -4.47 -13.09
C MET A 172 17.69 -4.58 -13.38
N LEU A 173 18.49 -5.03 -12.40
CA LEU A 173 19.92 -5.26 -12.55
C LEU A 173 20.22 -6.33 -13.61
N THR A 174 19.43 -7.42 -13.64
CA THR A 174 19.60 -8.47 -14.66
C THR A 174 19.34 -7.91 -16.06
N LEU A 175 18.30 -7.10 -16.22
CA LEU A 175 17.94 -6.51 -17.50
C LEU A 175 18.97 -5.47 -17.97
N CYS A 176 19.43 -4.60 -17.06
CA CYS A 176 20.40 -3.55 -17.38
C CYS A 176 21.79 -4.09 -17.71
N ASN A 177 22.16 -5.26 -17.18
CA ASN A 177 23.39 -6.00 -17.52
C ASN A 177 23.21 -6.99 -18.69
N GLY A 178 22.03 -7.02 -19.29
CA GLY A 178 21.65 -7.92 -20.37
C GLY A 178 21.99 -7.38 -21.75
N THR A 179 21.14 -7.72 -22.74
CA THR A 179 21.25 -7.17 -24.09
C THR A 179 20.80 -5.70 -24.13
N PRO A 180 21.14 -4.94 -25.19
CA PRO A 180 20.65 -3.57 -25.37
C PRO A 180 19.12 -3.45 -25.27
N GLU A 181 18.38 -4.41 -25.85
CA GLU A 181 16.91 -4.43 -25.82
C GLU A 181 16.37 -4.70 -24.42
N GLN A 182 17.07 -5.48 -23.60
CA GLN A 182 16.68 -5.69 -22.20
C GLN A 182 16.90 -4.43 -21.36
N LYS A 183 18.00 -3.71 -21.61
CA LYS A 183 18.27 -2.43 -20.96
C LYS A 183 17.28 -1.35 -21.40
N GLU A 184 16.92 -1.30 -22.68
CA GLU A 184 15.87 -0.40 -23.19
C GLU A 184 14.51 -0.71 -22.55
N MET A 185 14.15 -1.99 -22.42
CA MET A 185 12.93 -2.40 -21.72
C MET A 185 12.92 -1.95 -20.25
N ALA A 186 14.06 -2.04 -19.55
CA ALA A 186 14.21 -1.54 -18.19
C ALA A 186 14.07 -0.01 -18.10
N GLN A 187 14.67 0.71 -19.05
CA GLN A 187 14.55 2.17 -19.15
C GLN A 187 13.09 2.59 -19.42
N ASP A 188 12.39 1.94 -20.34
CA ASP A 188 10.98 2.21 -20.63
C ASP A 188 10.09 1.96 -19.40
N ALA A 189 10.33 0.88 -18.65
CA ALA A 189 9.62 0.65 -17.40
C ALA A 189 9.89 1.75 -16.37
N LEU A 190 11.15 2.15 -16.16
CA LEU A 190 11.48 3.28 -15.28
C LEU A 190 10.76 4.57 -15.72
N ASN A 191 10.75 4.88 -17.02
CA ASN A 191 10.10 6.07 -17.58
C ASN A 191 8.61 6.15 -17.19
N ARG A 192 7.91 5.01 -17.25
CA ARG A 192 6.47 4.93 -16.98
C ARG A 192 6.14 4.83 -15.49
N TRP A 193 7.03 4.25 -14.67
CA TRP A 193 6.74 3.97 -13.26
C TRP A 193 7.32 5.00 -12.28
N TRP A 194 8.29 5.83 -12.69
CA TRP A 194 8.92 6.83 -11.81
C TRP A 194 7.91 7.79 -11.16
N TRP A 195 7.24 8.62 -11.96
CA TRP A 195 6.30 9.62 -11.44
C TRP A 195 5.12 8.99 -10.67
N PRO A 196 4.51 7.89 -11.15
CA PRO A 196 3.51 7.17 -10.36
C PRO A 196 4.02 6.70 -8.98
N SER A 197 5.27 6.25 -8.86
CA SER A 197 5.86 5.87 -7.57
C SER A 197 5.99 7.08 -6.63
N LEU A 198 6.36 8.26 -7.13
CA LEU A 198 6.41 9.49 -6.32
C LEU A 198 5.02 9.94 -5.85
N MET A 199 3.98 9.70 -6.66
CA MET A 199 2.58 9.99 -6.31
C MET A 199 2.04 9.11 -5.18
N MET A 200 2.67 7.97 -4.86
CA MET A 200 2.23 7.07 -3.78
C MET A 200 2.28 7.72 -2.40
N PHE A 201 3.17 8.70 -2.20
CA PHE A 201 3.29 9.43 -0.94
C PHE A 201 2.10 10.37 -0.69
N GLY A 202 1.24 10.57 -1.70
CA GLY A 202 0.07 11.44 -1.63
C GLY A 202 0.36 12.88 -2.11
N PRO A 203 -0.62 13.78 -1.95
CA PRO A 203 -0.51 15.17 -2.41
C PRO A 203 0.57 15.93 -1.64
N ARG A 204 0.93 17.13 -2.12
CA ARG A 204 1.74 18.10 -1.38
C ARG A 204 1.20 18.31 0.04
N ASP A 205 2.07 18.66 0.97
CA ASP A 205 1.67 18.86 2.35
C ASP A 205 0.63 19.98 2.51
N GLU A 206 0.74 21.05 1.70
CA GLU A 206 -0.22 22.15 1.65
C GLU A 206 -1.61 21.74 1.12
N ASP A 207 -1.66 20.71 0.27
CA ASP A 207 -2.87 20.17 -0.34
C ASP A 207 -3.44 18.97 0.44
N SER A 208 -2.84 18.62 1.58
CA SER A 208 -3.22 17.45 2.38
C SER A 208 -4.08 17.85 3.59
N PRO A 209 -5.43 17.84 3.49
CA PRO A 209 -6.34 18.30 4.55
C PRO A 209 -6.27 17.47 5.84
N HIS A 210 -5.61 16.32 5.80
CA HIS A 210 -5.47 15.41 6.93
C HIS A 210 -4.10 15.50 7.63
N THR A 211 -3.08 16.10 7.01
CA THR A 211 -1.70 16.04 7.53
C THR A 211 -1.59 16.61 8.94
N ALA A 212 -2.09 17.83 9.19
CA ALA A 212 -1.97 18.47 10.50
C ALA A 212 -2.55 17.61 11.65
N GLN A 213 -3.76 17.06 11.45
CA GLN A 213 -4.40 16.22 12.47
C GLN A 213 -3.71 14.85 12.60
N SER A 214 -3.32 14.23 11.49
CA SER A 214 -2.63 12.95 11.48
C SER A 214 -1.24 13.04 12.14
N MET A 215 -0.52 14.15 11.97
CA MET A 215 0.74 14.40 12.66
C MET A 215 0.52 14.65 14.15
N LYS A 216 -0.46 15.48 14.52
CA LYS A 216 -0.81 15.75 15.94
C LYS A 216 -1.13 14.46 16.70
N TRP A 217 -1.92 13.58 16.10
CA TRP A 217 -2.26 12.28 16.69
C TRP A 217 -1.22 11.20 16.43
N LYS A 218 -0.08 11.52 15.80
CA LYS A 218 1.01 10.58 15.50
C LYS A 218 0.56 9.35 14.68
N LEU A 219 -0.48 9.52 13.85
CA LEU A 219 -0.87 8.58 12.79
C LEU A 219 0.23 8.53 11.73
N LYS A 220 0.65 9.72 11.30
CA LYS A 220 1.81 9.95 10.44
C LYS A 220 2.96 10.41 11.33
N ARG A 221 4.16 9.90 11.03
CA ARG A 221 5.41 10.28 11.72
C ARG A 221 6.27 11.24 10.90
N LYS A 222 6.04 11.24 9.60
CA LYS A 222 6.63 12.12 8.61
C LYS A 222 5.51 12.58 7.68
N THR A 223 5.72 13.74 7.10
CA THR A 223 4.84 14.34 6.09
C THR A 223 4.97 13.62 4.75
N ASN A 224 4.11 13.97 3.78
CA ASN A 224 4.15 13.32 2.48
C ASN A 224 5.43 13.72 1.73
N ASP A 225 5.78 15.00 1.78
CA ASP A 225 6.93 15.54 1.05
C ASP A 225 8.25 15.08 1.68
N GLU A 226 8.34 14.97 3.01
CA GLU A 226 9.52 14.38 3.68
C GLU A 226 9.78 12.92 3.26
N LEU A 227 8.72 12.10 3.15
CA LEU A 227 8.85 10.71 2.72
C LEU A 227 9.20 10.61 1.23
N ARG A 228 8.60 11.47 0.41
CA ARG A 228 8.89 11.54 -1.03
C ARG A 228 10.34 11.95 -1.27
N GLN A 229 10.83 12.98 -0.59
CA GLN A 229 12.23 13.41 -0.69
C GLN A 229 13.18 12.28 -0.27
N GLN A 230 12.89 11.62 0.86
CA GLN A 230 13.67 10.47 1.31
C GLN A 230 13.71 9.35 0.25
N PHE A 231 12.61 9.10 -0.45
CA PHE A 231 12.56 8.12 -1.53
C PHE A 231 13.43 8.53 -2.71
N VAL A 232 13.37 9.78 -3.16
CA VAL A 232 14.20 10.26 -4.26
C VAL A 232 15.69 10.12 -3.90
N ASP A 233 16.10 10.62 -2.73
CA ASP A 233 17.51 10.58 -2.31
C ASP A 233 18.08 9.17 -2.21
N GLN A 234 17.24 8.19 -1.82
CA GLN A 234 17.64 6.80 -1.71
C GLN A 234 17.61 6.06 -3.05
N THR A 235 16.71 6.45 -3.97
CA THR A 235 16.44 5.71 -5.21
C THR A 235 17.30 6.19 -6.38
N VAL A 236 17.60 7.49 -6.48
CA VAL A 236 18.42 8.02 -7.59
C VAL A 236 19.80 7.34 -7.68
N PRO A 237 20.56 7.16 -6.58
CA PRO A 237 21.83 6.42 -6.64
C PRO A 237 21.68 4.96 -7.08
N GLN A 238 20.50 4.36 -6.89
CA GLN A 238 20.22 2.99 -7.36
C GLN A 238 20.05 2.96 -8.88
N ALA A 239 19.44 3.99 -9.48
CA ALA A 239 19.36 4.14 -10.93
C ALA A 239 20.76 4.31 -11.56
N ASP A 240 21.65 5.07 -10.91
CA ASP A 240 23.04 5.23 -11.35
C ASP A 240 23.79 3.89 -11.41
N ILE A 241 23.60 3.01 -10.41
CA ILE A 241 24.19 1.66 -10.39
C ILE A 241 23.66 0.81 -11.55
N LEU A 242 22.38 0.93 -11.89
CA LEU A 242 21.76 0.27 -13.03
C LEU A 242 22.20 0.87 -14.38
N GLY A 243 22.77 2.07 -14.37
CA GLY A 243 23.17 2.80 -15.57
C GLY A 243 21.98 3.19 -16.45
N ILE A 244 20.85 3.53 -15.84
CA ILE A 244 19.61 4.03 -16.47
C ILE A 244 19.30 5.43 -15.95
N THR A 245 18.57 6.23 -16.71
CA THR A 245 18.32 7.64 -16.42
C THR A 245 16.94 7.84 -15.83
N ILE A 246 16.84 8.59 -14.73
CA ILE A 246 15.54 9.00 -14.18
C ILE A 246 14.84 9.96 -15.17
N PRO A 247 13.55 9.78 -15.47
CA PRO A 247 12.81 10.57 -16.46
C PRO A 247 12.39 11.95 -15.91
N ASP A 248 13.36 12.70 -15.41
CA ASP A 248 13.17 14.04 -14.83
C ASP A 248 14.31 14.97 -15.28
N PRO A 249 14.08 15.80 -16.32
CA PRO A 249 15.08 16.74 -16.83
C PRO A 249 15.49 17.83 -15.83
N ASP A 250 14.63 18.13 -14.85
CA ASP A 250 14.87 19.18 -13.85
C ASP A 250 15.63 18.63 -12.62
N MET A 251 15.89 17.32 -12.59
CA MET A 251 16.52 16.70 -11.44
C MET A 251 17.98 17.11 -11.28
N THR A 252 18.31 17.68 -10.13
CA THR A 252 19.67 18.09 -9.80
C THR A 252 20.03 17.77 -8.35
N TYR A 253 21.27 17.34 -8.11
CA TYR A 253 21.76 17.16 -6.75
C TYR A 253 22.21 18.50 -6.17
N ASN A 254 21.62 18.92 -5.06
CA ASN A 254 22.02 20.12 -4.33
C ASN A 254 23.00 19.75 -3.20
N PRO A 255 24.30 20.10 -3.31
CA PRO A 255 25.31 19.76 -2.29
C PRO A 255 25.12 20.52 -0.97
N GLU A 256 24.44 21.67 -0.98
CA GLU A 256 24.22 22.49 0.22
C GLU A 256 23.16 21.87 1.13
N THR A 257 22.11 21.31 0.53
CA THR A 257 21.01 20.67 1.26
C THR A 257 21.22 19.16 1.43
N GLY A 258 22.05 18.55 0.58
CA GLY A 258 22.29 17.11 0.55
C GLY A 258 21.15 16.32 -0.10
N HIS A 259 20.24 16.99 -0.80
CA HIS A 259 19.03 16.43 -1.40
C HIS A 259 19.05 16.54 -2.93
N TYR A 260 18.38 15.60 -3.60
CA TYR A 260 18.02 15.79 -5.00
C TYR A 260 16.78 16.69 -5.10
N GLU A 261 16.91 17.81 -5.81
CA GLU A 261 15.79 18.62 -6.25
C GLU A 261 15.21 17.96 -7.51
N PHE A 262 13.91 17.69 -7.53
CA PHE A 262 13.21 17.00 -8.61
C PHE A 262 12.07 17.88 -9.16
N GLY A 263 11.70 17.64 -10.41
CA GLY A 263 10.67 18.40 -11.14
C GLY A 263 9.26 18.26 -10.56
N GLU A 264 8.34 19.05 -11.10
CA GLU A 264 6.96 19.06 -10.63
C GLU A 264 6.21 17.77 -11.02
N ILE A 265 5.52 17.17 -10.05
CA ILE A 265 4.61 16.05 -10.29
C ILE A 265 3.37 16.56 -11.03
N ASP A 266 2.90 15.80 -12.02
CA ASP A 266 1.60 16.04 -12.63
C ASP A 266 0.45 15.76 -11.63
N TRP A 267 0.07 16.79 -10.89
CA TRP A 267 -1.02 16.71 -9.91
C TRP A 267 -2.40 16.54 -10.55
N ASP A 268 -2.57 16.96 -11.80
CA ASP A 268 -3.81 16.74 -12.54
C ASP A 268 -3.99 15.25 -12.83
N GLU A 269 -2.94 14.59 -13.33
CA GLU A 269 -2.91 13.12 -13.48
C GLU A 269 -3.19 12.43 -12.14
N PHE A 270 -2.49 12.82 -11.07
CA PHE A 270 -2.70 12.25 -9.74
C PHE A 270 -4.18 12.29 -9.33
N TRP A 271 -4.83 13.45 -9.47
CA TRP A 271 -6.23 13.60 -9.09
C TRP A 271 -7.19 12.87 -10.02
N GLN A 272 -6.89 12.76 -11.33
CA GLN A 272 -7.68 11.93 -12.25
C GLN A 272 -7.64 10.45 -11.83
N VAL A 273 -6.45 9.91 -11.57
CA VAL A 273 -6.26 8.52 -11.13
C VAL A 273 -6.98 8.27 -9.80
N VAL A 274 -6.81 9.17 -8.83
CA VAL A 274 -7.45 9.09 -7.50
C VAL A 274 -8.98 9.17 -7.56
N LYS A 275 -9.55 9.82 -8.59
CA LYS A 275 -11.00 9.93 -8.82
C LYS A 275 -11.58 8.77 -9.65
N GLY A 276 -10.75 7.83 -10.11
CA GLY A 276 -11.22 6.67 -10.87
C GLY A 276 -11.09 6.83 -12.40
N HIS A 277 -10.35 7.82 -12.88
CA HIS A 277 -10.18 8.13 -14.31
C HIS A 277 -8.77 7.85 -14.84
N GLY A 278 -8.00 7.03 -14.14
CA GLY A 278 -6.70 6.54 -14.59
C GLY A 278 -6.79 5.32 -15.50
N PRO A 279 -5.64 4.82 -15.99
CA PRO A 279 -5.59 3.91 -17.13
C PRO A 279 -6.12 2.49 -16.86
N CYS A 280 -6.19 2.04 -15.60
CA CYS A 280 -6.72 0.71 -15.27
C CYS A 280 -7.78 0.71 -14.17
N ASN A 281 -8.24 1.87 -13.68
CA ASN A 281 -9.16 1.91 -12.52
C ASN A 281 -10.40 1.03 -12.72
N LYS A 282 -11.01 1.12 -13.91
CA LYS A 282 -12.20 0.36 -14.26
C LYS A 282 -11.89 -1.14 -14.31
N GLU A 283 -10.83 -1.52 -15.01
CA GLU A 283 -10.39 -2.91 -15.15
C GLU A 283 -10.05 -3.56 -13.81
N ARG A 284 -9.39 -2.81 -12.89
CA ARG A 284 -9.09 -3.30 -11.54
C ARG A 284 -10.37 -3.58 -10.77
N MET A 285 -11.33 -2.66 -10.81
CA MET A 285 -12.59 -2.85 -10.09
C MET A 285 -13.47 -3.95 -10.70
N GLU A 286 -13.58 -4.02 -12.02
CA GLU A 286 -14.31 -5.09 -12.71
C GLU A 286 -13.71 -6.46 -12.38
N ALA A 287 -12.39 -6.59 -12.32
CA ALA A 287 -11.74 -7.83 -11.91
C ALA A 287 -12.08 -8.22 -10.46
N ARG A 288 -12.03 -7.27 -9.52
CA ARG A 288 -12.34 -7.51 -8.10
C ARG A 288 -13.80 -7.86 -7.87
N VAL A 289 -14.73 -7.05 -8.42
CA VAL A 289 -16.17 -7.26 -8.32
C VAL A 289 -16.56 -8.56 -9.02
N GLY A 290 -16.05 -8.80 -10.23
CA GLY A 290 -16.34 -10.03 -10.97
C GLY A 290 -15.85 -11.29 -10.23
N ALA A 291 -14.69 -11.25 -9.57
CA ALA A 291 -14.22 -12.35 -8.74
C ALA A 291 -15.12 -12.57 -7.50
N TRP A 292 -15.62 -11.49 -6.90
CA TRP A 292 -16.55 -11.56 -5.78
C TRP A 292 -17.89 -12.18 -6.18
N GLU A 293 -18.50 -11.71 -7.27
CA GLU A 293 -19.81 -12.17 -7.75
C GLU A 293 -19.76 -13.62 -8.20
N ARG A 294 -18.77 -13.99 -9.04
CA ARG A 294 -18.60 -15.38 -9.52
C ARG A 294 -18.23 -16.35 -8.40
N GLY A 295 -17.62 -15.86 -7.32
CA GLY A 295 -17.27 -16.65 -6.14
C GLY A 295 -18.39 -16.79 -5.11
N SER A 296 -19.57 -16.19 -5.32
CA SER A 296 -20.71 -16.23 -4.39
C SER A 296 -21.09 -17.65 -3.98
N TRP A 297 -21.29 -18.53 -4.95
CA TRP A 297 -21.67 -19.92 -4.71
C TRP A 297 -20.64 -20.68 -3.86
N VAL A 298 -19.35 -20.37 -3.97
CA VAL A 298 -18.29 -20.99 -3.16
C VAL A 298 -18.43 -20.56 -1.69
N ARG A 299 -18.68 -19.27 -1.45
CA ARG A 299 -18.89 -18.73 -0.10
C ARG A 299 -20.16 -19.31 0.53
N GLU A 300 -21.26 -19.34 -0.22
CA GLU A 300 -22.53 -19.94 0.22
C GLU A 300 -22.40 -21.44 0.52
N ALA A 301 -21.67 -22.17 -0.32
CA ALA A 301 -21.40 -23.59 -0.11
C ALA A 301 -20.58 -23.84 1.17
N ALA A 302 -19.55 -23.02 1.42
CA ALA A 302 -18.74 -23.09 2.63
C ALA A 302 -19.58 -22.85 3.89
N MET A 303 -20.44 -21.82 3.88
CA MET A 303 -21.35 -21.51 5.00
C MET A 303 -22.34 -22.64 5.24
N SER A 304 -23.00 -23.13 4.18
CA SER A 304 -23.95 -24.25 4.26
C SER A 304 -23.31 -25.52 4.80
N TYR A 305 -22.05 -25.79 4.45
CA TYR A 305 -21.30 -26.92 4.99
C TYR A 305 -20.99 -26.73 6.48
N ALA A 306 -20.50 -25.56 6.88
CA ALA A 306 -20.18 -25.25 8.27
C ALA A 306 -21.40 -25.37 9.19
N GLU A 307 -22.55 -24.83 8.80
CA GLU A 307 -23.80 -24.96 9.55
C GLU A 307 -24.24 -26.42 9.75
N LYS A 308 -24.08 -27.25 8.71
CA LYS A 308 -24.38 -28.69 8.80
C LYS A 308 -23.44 -29.40 9.78
N GLN A 309 -22.15 -29.04 9.79
CA GLN A 309 -21.20 -29.62 10.74
C GLN A 309 -21.50 -29.19 12.17
N GLU A 310 -21.90 -27.93 12.38
CA GLU A 310 -22.24 -27.43 13.71
C GLU A 310 -23.50 -28.11 14.27
N LYS A 311 -24.56 -28.24 13.46
CA LYS A 311 -25.76 -29.01 13.84
C LYS A 311 -25.43 -30.45 14.22
N LYS A 312 -24.53 -31.11 13.48
CA LYS A 312 -24.06 -32.47 13.80
C LYS A 312 -23.28 -32.54 15.11
N LYS A 313 -22.46 -31.52 15.42
CA LYS A 313 -21.73 -31.46 16.70
C LYS A 313 -22.69 -31.29 17.87
N ILE A 314 -23.64 -30.36 17.76
CA ILE A 314 -24.66 -30.12 18.80
C ILE A 314 -25.50 -31.39 19.03
N ALA A 315 -25.97 -32.04 17.97
CA ALA A 315 -26.77 -33.27 18.07
C ALA A 315 -26.00 -34.48 18.65
N LYS A 316 -24.67 -34.46 18.65
CA LYS A 316 -23.82 -35.48 19.30
C LYS A 316 -23.49 -35.15 20.76
N ALA A 317 -23.60 -33.88 21.14
CA ALA A 317 -23.30 -33.39 22.49
C ALA A 317 -24.54 -33.38 23.40
N SER A 318 -25.73 -33.30 22.81
CA SER A 318 -27.04 -33.53 23.45
C SER A 318 -27.34 -35.02 23.59
#